data_AF-A0A7X5EAU1-F1
#
_entry.id   AF-A0A7X5EAU1-F1
#
_cell.length_a   1.000
_cell.length_b   1.000
_cell.length_c   1.000
_cell.angle_alpha   90.00
_cell.angle_beta   90.00
_cell.angle_gamma   90.00
#
_symmetry.space_group_name_H-M   'P 1'
#
loop_
_entity.id
_entity.type
_entity.pdbx_description
1 polymer ?
#
loop_
_entity_poly.entity_id
_entity_poly.type
_entity_poly.pdbx_seq_one_letter_code
_entity_poly.pdbx_strand_id
1 'polypeptide(L)'
;MGRKIDVLKSVMLIHEIAHRMDFSYLAEMFRFLGVFVCEGILLEDGFEDILTDKKGNYDVYVCVGSREITKKQADALGCTVEKYAWLINRLPQGTIYFNDILVKNGMKRPSADGVLPIPIEDCFPQKQLMDLIFNFLEEVLKLAYRENGSFKADKTWKDLIQVYVQNRLCFHSMNLQYYAKKPSIAAELAKDAFIQGYHQLTALAGKVQNEVVMHYKYTVLWCSVKANTACDYQKDILYFPINDLAEQCQQLCREYKGFTNAKILLGMCYEPSRGSGNEALMAFDSVLKEMNESCFASAVYYWMGKRFETFSGKEKDAAKCYKLANERKEKFRNYFKLAVIERNQGNYEKAIELFDAILDKLERKLDMHFADPLELEYAFKVYSQKCYIYSRINRYEKVIEMGENAIRIKEKEIGNSKYFNLFYGKQKMTYSNVLEERLKLSTAYRLLMETYRGLRNKEKEMEYMEKWKSVTGE
;
A
#
# COMPACT_ATOMS: atom_id res chain seq x y z
N MET A 1 -9.53 33.84 -16.81
CA MET A 1 -8.67 32.96 -17.62
C MET A 1 -7.89 32.05 -16.68
N GLY A 2 -8.22 30.76 -16.62
CA GLY A 2 -7.48 29.83 -15.77
C GLY A 2 -6.13 29.54 -16.40
N ARG A 3 -5.02 29.89 -15.72
CA ARG A 3 -3.70 29.42 -16.13
C ARG A 3 -3.73 27.90 -16.18
N LYS A 4 -3.46 27.34 -17.36
CA LYS A 4 -3.07 25.94 -17.50
C LYS A 4 -1.69 25.85 -16.83
N ILE A 5 -1.66 25.50 -15.56
CA ILE A 5 -0.40 25.16 -14.90
C ILE A 5 -0.15 23.71 -15.27
N ASP A 6 0.95 23.43 -15.97
CA ASP A 6 1.39 22.07 -16.29
C ASP A 6 1.91 21.39 -15.04
N VAL A 7 1.02 21.12 -14.07
CA VAL A 7 1.37 20.53 -12.79
C VAL A 7 1.73 19.05 -12.98
N LEU A 8 2.74 18.58 -12.22
CA LEU A 8 3.00 17.15 -12.02
C LEU A 8 1.73 16.47 -11.46
N LYS A 9 1.05 15.66 -12.28
CA LYS A 9 -0.17 14.94 -11.89
C LYS A 9 0.12 13.51 -11.49
N SER A 10 1.08 12.86 -12.13
CA SER A 10 1.30 11.42 -11.99
C SER A 10 2.74 10.99 -12.17
N VAL A 11 3.12 9.95 -11.45
CA VAL A 11 4.42 9.28 -11.54
C VAL A 11 4.24 7.77 -11.62
N MET A 12 5.02 7.13 -12.49
CA MET A 12 5.23 5.68 -12.49
C MET A 12 6.52 5.38 -11.72
N LEU A 13 6.41 4.69 -10.59
CA LEU A 13 7.56 4.21 -9.83
C LEU A 13 7.80 2.74 -10.14
N ILE A 14 8.98 2.45 -10.65
CA ILE A 14 9.44 1.13 -11.08
C ILE A 14 10.47 0.61 -10.08
N HIS A 15 10.29 -0.60 -9.60
CA HIS A 15 11.22 -1.20 -8.63
C HIS A 15 11.20 -2.73 -8.69
N GLU A 16 12.26 -3.39 -8.27
CA GLU A 16 12.22 -4.81 -7.90
C GLU A 16 11.78 -5.02 -6.44
N ILE A 17 11.42 -6.26 -6.08
CA ILE A 17 10.97 -6.64 -4.74
C ILE A 17 11.95 -6.17 -3.65
N ALA A 18 13.26 -6.24 -3.89
CA ALA A 18 14.27 -5.82 -2.91
C ALA A 18 14.17 -4.34 -2.51
N HIS A 19 13.72 -3.47 -3.43
CA HIS A 19 13.58 -2.02 -3.19
C HIS A 19 12.17 -1.59 -2.76
N ARG A 20 11.32 -2.54 -2.31
CA ARG A 20 9.91 -2.27 -1.97
C ARG A 20 9.72 -1.18 -0.91
N MET A 21 10.63 -1.09 0.06
CA MET A 21 10.55 -0.09 1.14
C MET A 21 10.83 1.32 0.64
N ASP A 22 11.76 1.49 -0.29
CA ASP A 22 12.02 2.79 -0.92
C ASP A 22 10.93 3.20 -1.88
N PHE A 23 10.39 2.24 -2.63
CA PHE A 23 9.18 2.49 -3.40
C PHE A 23 8.07 3.00 -2.48
N SER A 24 7.81 2.34 -1.34
CA SER A 24 6.80 2.81 -0.37
C SER A 24 7.09 4.24 0.10
N TYR A 25 8.36 4.54 0.40
CA TYR A 25 8.80 5.85 0.83
C TYR A 25 8.59 6.94 -0.22
N LEU A 26 9.00 6.71 -1.47
CA LEU A 26 8.79 7.70 -2.53
C LEU A 26 7.32 7.78 -2.95
N ALA A 27 6.61 6.65 -2.99
CA ALA A 27 5.18 6.61 -3.30
C ALA A 27 4.37 7.42 -2.28
N GLU A 28 4.67 7.30 -0.99
CA GLU A 28 3.95 8.07 0.02
C GLU A 28 4.30 9.56 -0.02
N MET A 29 5.54 9.92 -0.34
CA MET A 29 5.93 11.32 -0.56
C MET A 29 5.08 11.94 -1.68
N PHE A 30 4.95 11.26 -2.82
CA PHE A 30 4.14 11.75 -3.94
C PHE A 30 2.65 11.82 -3.58
N ARG A 31 2.10 10.83 -2.87
CA ARG A 31 0.70 10.87 -2.39
C ARG A 31 0.46 12.01 -1.41
N PHE A 32 1.40 12.27 -0.50
CA PHE A 32 1.38 13.40 0.43
C PHE A 32 1.30 14.72 -0.32
N LEU A 33 2.04 14.84 -1.43
CA LEU A 33 2.01 15.99 -2.33
C LEU A 33 0.79 16.00 -3.28
N GLY A 34 -0.10 15.01 -3.22
CA GLY A 34 -1.28 14.92 -4.09
C GLY A 34 -0.98 14.50 -5.52
N VAL A 35 0.13 13.81 -5.75
CA VAL A 35 0.50 13.24 -7.07
C VAL A 35 0.03 11.79 -7.16
N PHE A 36 -0.55 11.40 -8.29
CA PHE A 36 -0.93 10.02 -8.55
C PHE A 36 0.29 9.13 -8.67
N VAL A 37 0.26 7.97 -8.02
CA VAL A 37 1.37 7.01 -8.06
C VAL A 37 0.90 5.71 -8.69
N CYS A 38 1.57 5.31 -9.76
CA CYS A 38 1.52 3.96 -10.28
C CYS A 38 2.76 3.18 -9.84
N GLU A 39 2.59 1.88 -9.71
CA GLU A 39 3.63 0.92 -9.27
C GLU A 39 3.86 -0.05 -10.42
N GLY A 40 5.11 -0.19 -10.83
CA GLY A 40 5.57 -1.24 -11.73
C GLY A 40 6.62 -2.08 -11.01
N ILE A 41 6.31 -3.35 -10.78
CA ILE A 41 7.25 -4.26 -10.13
C ILE A 41 8.02 -5.00 -11.21
N LEU A 42 9.33 -4.74 -11.30
CA LEU A 42 10.22 -5.46 -12.21
C LEU A 42 10.11 -6.96 -11.93
N LEU A 43 10.05 -7.74 -13.02
CA LEU A 43 9.98 -9.21 -13.01
C LEU A 43 8.64 -9.81 -12.57
N GLU A 44 7.64 -9.01 -12.20
CA GLU A 44 6.27 -9.53 -12.05
C GLU A 44 5.61 -9.70 -13.43
N ASP A 45 4.71 -10.68 -13.53
CA ASP A 45 3.91 -10.91 -14.73
C ASP A 45 3.14 -9.65 -15.14
N GLY A 46 3.16 -9.34 -16.44
CA GLY A 46 2.56 -8.13 -17.00
C GLY A 46 3.42 -6.87 -16.86
N PHE A 47 4.62 -6.93 -16.25
CA PHE A 47 5.51 -5.75 -16.24
C PHE A 47 5.90 -5.32 -17.67
N GLU A 48 6.07 -6.27 -18.60
CA GLU A 48 6.37 -5.96 -19.99
C GLU A 48 5.25 -5.15 -20.67
N ASP A 49 4.02 -5.28 -20.21
CA ASP A 49 2.92 -4.45 -20.67
C ASP A 49 3.20 -2.98 -20.33
N ILE A 50 3.76 -2.66 -19.16
CA ILE A 50 4.15 -1.28 -18.79
C ILE A 50 5.16 -0.69 -19.78
N LEU A 51 6.03 -1.51 -20.38
CA LEU A 51 7.02 -1.06 -21.38
C LEU A 51 6.36 -0.70 -22.72
N THR A 52 5.18 -1.26 -22.99
CA THR A 52 4.45 -1.09 -24.25
C THR A 52 3.16 -0.28 -24.09
N ASP A 53 2.72 -0.06 -22.86
CA ASP A 53 1.42 0.49 -22.53
C ASP A 53 1.37 1.99 -22.83
N LYS A 54 0.77 2.30 -23.98
CA LYS A 54 0.40 3.66 -24.37
C LYS A 54 -0.78 4.22 -23.57
N LYS A 55 -1.43 3.43 -22.68
CA LYS A 55 -2.56 3.89 -21.84
C LYS A 55 -2.09 4.65 -20.58
N GLY A 56 -0.84 4.47 -20.17
CA GLY A 56 -0.22 5.18 -19.06
C GLY A 56 0.41 6.50 -19.50
N ASN A 57 -0.39 7.56 -19.69
CA ASN A 57 0.15 8.92 -19.83
C ASN A 57 0.66 9.41 -18.45
N TYR A 58 1.77 8.86 -17.98
CA TYR A 58 2.46 9.30 -16.77
C TYR A 58 3.36 10.50 -17.10
N ASP A 59 3.39 11.50 -16.22
CA ASP A 59 4.22 12.69 -16.47
C ASP A 59 5.71 12.36 -16.28
N VAL A 60 6.03 11.49 -15.32
CA VAL A 60 7.40 11.09 -15.00
C VAL A 60 7.49 9.59 -14.70
N TYR A 61 8.58 8.97 -15.17
CA TYR A 61 8.98 7.62 -14.83
C TYR A 61 10.19 7.67 -13.90
N VAL A 62 10.16 6.90 -12.81
CA VAL A 62 11.26 6.78 -11.86
C VAL A 62 11.58 5.31 -11.64
N CYS A 63 12.83 4.91 -11.86
CA CYS A 63 13.36 3.64 -11.42
C CYS A 63 13.99 3.81 -10.02
N VAL A 64 13.40 3.15 -9.03
CA VAL A 64 13.93 3.05 -7.66
C VAL A 64 14.95 1.91 -7.56
N GLY A 65 14.84 0.92 -8.45
CA GLY A 65 15.74 -0.22 -8.55
C GLY A 65 17.16 0.14 -9.01
N SER A 66 18.05 -0.84 -8.91
CA SER A 66 19.43 -0.71 -9.39
C SER A 66 19.50 -0.71 -10.92
N ARG A 67 20.50 -0.03 -11.50
CA ARG A 67 20.78 -0.17 -12.95
C ARG A 67 21.29 -1.57 -13.31
N GLU A 68 22.04 -2.14 -12.38
CA GLU A 68 22.71 -3.43 -12.52
C GLU A 68 22.53 -4.22 -11.24
N ILE A 69 22.50 -5.54 -11.37
CA ILE A 69 22.43 -6.45 -10.23
C ILE A 69 23.53 -7.49 -10.31
N THR A 70 24.00 -7.93 -9.15
CA THR A 70 24.91 -9.07 -9.03
C THR A 70 24.19 -10.39 -9.28
N LYS A 71 24.95 -11.46 -9.56
CA LYS A 71 24.37 -12.82 -9.67
C LYS A 71 23.57 -13.21 -8.41
N LYS A 72 24.10 -12.91 -7.21
CA LYS A 72 23.42 -13.18 -5.94
C LYS A 72 22.05 -12.48 -5.85
N GLN A 73 21.97 -11.23 -6.32
CA GLN A 73 20.71 -10.49 -6.37
C GLN A 73 19.75 -11.06 -7.43
N ALA A 74 20.27 -11.44 -8.60
CA ALA A 74 19.46 -12.05 -9.66
C ALA A 74 18.83 -13.37 -9.20
N ASP A 75 19.64 -14.25 -8.58
CA ASP A 75 19.18 -15.52 -7.98
C ASP A 75 18.11 -15.26 -6.91
N ALA A 76 18.32 -14.25 -6.06
CA ALA A 76 17.35 -13.87 -5.04
C ALA A 76 16.06 -13.24 -5.60
N LEU A 77 16.09 -12.68 -6.81
CA LEU A 77 14.90 -12.16 -7.50
C LEU A 77 14.25 -13.22 -8.40
N GLY A 78 14.83 -14.42 -8.54
CA GLY A 78 14.33 -15.46 -9.42
C GLY A 78 14.52 -15.15 -10.90
N CYS A 79 15.60 -14.44 -11.27
CA CYS A 79 15.90 -14.05 -12.64
C CYS A 79 17.38 -14.18 -12.98
N THR A 80 17.76 -13.90 -14.23
CA THR A 80 19.17 -13.77 -14.63
C THR A 80 19.59 -12.31 -14.74
N VAL A 81 20.89 -12.05 -14.63
CA VAL A 81 21.47 -10.71 -14.81
C VAL A 81 21.12 -10.14 -16.19
N GLU A 82 21.13 -10.99 -17.22
CA GLU A 82 20.82 -10.61 -18.60
C GLU A 82 19.34 -10.24 -18.75
N LYS A 83 18.42 -11.01 -18.15
CA LYS A 83 16.99 -10.67 -18.18
C LYS A 83 16.71 -9.36 -17.44
N TYR A 84 17.35 -9.13 -16.30
CA TYR A 84 17.22 -7.86 -15.59
C TYR A 84 17.73 -6.68 -16.42
N ALA A 85 18.94 -6.78 -16.97
CA ALA A 85 19.52 -5.76 -17.83
C ALA A 85 18.64 -5.50 -19.08
N TRP A 86 18.04 -6.55 -19.65
CA TRP A 86 17.12 -6.45 -20.78
C TRP A 86 15.87 -5.60 -20.45
N LEU A 87 15.33 -5.72 -19.23
CA LEU A 87 14.21 -4.92 -18.75
C LEU A 87 14.62 -3.47 -18.51
N ILE A 88 15.72 -3.25 -17.79
CA ILE A 88 16.24 -1.91 -17.47
C ILE A 88 16.51 -1.10 -18.75
N ASN A 89 17.11 -1.72 -19.76
CA ASN A 89 17.43 -1.07 -21.04
C ASN A 89 16.20 -0.70 -21.88
N ARG A 90 15.01 -1.22 -21.54
CA ARG A 90 13.73 -0.92 -22.22
C ARG A 90 12.85 0.06 -21.45
N LEU A 91 13.29 0.52 -20.27
CA LEU A 91 12.55 1.55 -19.56
C LEU A 91 12.40 2.81 -20.43
N PRO A 92 11.30 3.56 -20.30
CA PRO A 92 11.05 4.75 -21.12
C PRO A 92 12.20 5.77 -21.10
N GLN A 93 12.42 6.43 -22.24
CA GLN A 93 13.44 7.46 -22.34
C GLN A 93 13.18 8.61 -21.35
N GLY A 94 14.22 9.04 -20.63
CA GLY A 94 14.11 10.08 -19.60
C GLY A 94 13.64 9.56 -18.24
N THR A 95 13.57 8.24 -18.05
CA THR A 95 13.39 7.64 -16.71
C THR A 95 14.47 8.15 -15.74
N ILE A 96 14.03 8.67 -14.60
CA ILE A 96 14.91 9.12 -13.52
C ILE A 96 15.32 7.89 -12.70
N TYR A 97 16.61 7.73 -12.43
CA TYR A 97 17.11 6.66 -11.57
C TYR A 97 17.41 7.23 -10.19
N PHE A 98 16.67 6.79 -9.17
CA PHE A 98 16.81 7.32 -7.81
C PHE A 98 18.22 7.05 -7.26
N ASN A 99 18.78 5.87 -7.55
CA ASN A 99 20.14 5.53 -7.14
C ASN A 99 21.21 6.43 -7.76
N ASP A 100 21.03 6.92 -9.00
CA ASP A 100 21.97 7.85 -9.62
C ASP A 100 22.00 9.19 -8.86
N ILE A 101 20.85 9.63 -8.35
CA ILE A 101 20.75 10.86 -7.55
C ILE A 101 21.44 10.67 -6.20
N LEU A 102 21.29 9.50 -5.59
CA LEU A 102 21.99 9.12 -4.37
C LEU A 102 23.52 9.19 -4.56
N VAL A 103 24.03 8.60 -5.65
CA VAL A 103 25.47 8.64 -6.00
C VAL A 103 25.94 10.06 -6.30
N LYS A 104 25.18 10.87 -7.04
CA LYS A 104 25.50 12.28 -7.32
C LYS A 104 25.63 13.12 -6.04
N ASN A 105 24.91 12.77 -4.99
CA ASN A 105 25.01 13.42 -3.68
C ASN A 105 26.17 12.87 -2.81
N GLY A 106 27.06 12.05 -3.39
CA GLY A 106 28.19 11.45 -2.67
C GLY A 106 27.76 10.39 -1.64
N MET A 107 26.52 9.91 -1.73
CA MET A 107 25.97 8.93 -0.81
C MET A 107 26.19 7.52 -1.36
N LYS A 108 26.43 6.56 -0.46
CA LYS A 108 26.48 5.14 -0.80
C LYS A 108 25.62 4.37 0.17
N ARG A 109 24.78 3.50 -0.38
CA ARG A 109 23.84 2.73 0.42
C ARG A 109 24.49 1.50 1.04
N PRO A 110 24.34 1.27 2.35
CA PRO A 110 24.71 0.01 2.96
C PRO A 110 23.73 -1.10 2.55
N SER A 111 24.24 -2.31 2.34
CA SER A 111 23.43 -3.50 2.10
C SER A 111 23.36 -4.35 3.36
N ALA A 112 22.16 -4.84 3.71
CA ALA A 112 21.96 -5.63 4.92
C ALA A 112 22.53 -7.06 4.79
N ASP A 113 22.38 -7.68 3.62
CA ASP A 113 22.81 -9.05 3.36
C ASP A 113 23.42 -9.26 1.94
N GLY A 114 23.73 -8.18 1.24
CA GLY A 114 24.17 -8.19 -0.16
C GLY A 114 23.03 -8.33 -1.18
N VAL A 115 21.78 -8.48 -0.73
CA VAL A 115 20.59 -8.55 -1.57
C VAL A 115 19.62 -7.42 -1.22
N LEU A 116 19.18 -7.39 0.04
CA LEU A 116 18.22 -6.40 0.52
C LEU A 116 18.96 -5.14 0.96
N PRO A 117 18.59 -3.97 0.43
CA PRO A 117 19.18 -2.72 0.84
C PRO A 117 18.52 -2.21 2.13
N ILE A 118 19.29 -1.49 2.97
CA ILE A 118 18.74 -0.86 4.19
C ILE A 118 17.78 0.26 3.76
N PRO A 119 16.57 0.41 4.33
CA PRO A 119 15.59 1.43 3.92
C PRO A 119 16.20 2.83 3.82
N ILE A 120 15.82 3.60 2.79
CA ILE A 120 16.42 4.92 2.56
C ILE A 120 16.27 5.86 3.76
N GLU A 121 15.15 5.74 4.48
CA GLU A 121 14.86 6.57 5.65
C GLU A 121 15.78 6.31 6.84
N ASP A 122 16.41 5.14 6.90
CA ASP A 122 17.32 4.74 7.98
C ASP A 122 18.80 4.78 7.56
N CYS A 123 19.09 5.05 6.28
CA CYS A 123 20.47 5.08 5.76
C CYS A 123 21.26 6.31 6.20
N PHE A 124 20.60 7.45 6.38
CA PHE A 124 21.27 8.75 6.45
C PHE A 124 20.73 9.60 7.60
N PRO A 125 21.57 10.47 8.18
CA PRO A 125 21.10 11.51 9.08
C PRO A 125 19.97 12.33 8.45
N GLN A 126 18.99 12.72 9.25
CA GLN A 126 17.76 13.35 8.78
C GLN A 126 17.97 14.54 7.83
N LYS A 127 18.94 15.41 8.12
CA LYS A 127 19.28 16.55 7.25
C LYS A 127 19.75 16.11 5.85
N GLN A 128 20.60 15.10 5.78
CA GLN A 128 21.08 14.55 4.51
C GLN A 128 19.96 13.90 3.72
N LEU A 129 19.09 13.14 4.39
CA LEU A 129 17.90 12.56 3.78
C LEU A 129 16.97 13.66 3.21
N MET A 130 16.71 14.72 3.97
CA MET A 130 15.90 15.85 3.49
C MET A 130 16.48 16.47 2.22
N ASP A 131 17.79 16.75 2.20
CA ASP A 131 18.44 17.34 1.02
C ASP A 131 18.42 16.36 -0.17
N LEU A 132 18.63 15.05 0.04
CA LEU A 132 18.51 14.03 -1.00
C LEU A 132 17.11 13.99 -1.62
N ILE A 133 16.07 13.94 -0.79
CA ILE A 133 14.67 13.86 -1.24
C ILE A 133 14.24 15.14 -1.94
N PHE A 134 14.69 16.30 -1.46
CA PHE A 134 14.46 17.58 -2.12
C PHE A 134 15.14 17.62 -3.50
N ASN A 135 16.41 17.21 -3.59
CA ASN A 135 17.14 17.15 -4.87
C ASN A 135 16.48 16.18 -5.85
N PHE A 136 16.01 15.02 -5.36
CA PHE A 136 15.23 14.08 -6.17
C PHE A 136 13.94 14.69 -6.70
N LEU A 137 13.16 15.34 -5.83
CA LEU A 137 11.92 15.99 -6.23
C LEU A 137 12.19 17.11 -7.26
N GLU A 138 13.27 17.87 -7.11
CA GLU A 138 13.63 18.91 -8.06
C GLU A 138 13.87 18.35 -9.46
N GLU A 139 14.57 17.22 -9.60
CA GLU A 139 14.79 16.55 -10.89
C GLU A 139 13.46 16.04 -11.50
N VAL A 140 12.56 15.51 -10.67
CA VAL A 140 11.23 15.09 -11.11
C VAL A 140 10.42 16.28 -11.62
N LEU A 141 10.41 17.39 -10.88
CA LEU A 141 9.65 18.58 -11.27
C LEU A 141 10.26 19.24 -12.52
N LYS A 142 11.59 19.34 -12.65
CA LYS A 142 12.25 19.80 -13.89
C LYS A 142 11.79 19.00 -15.12
N LEU A 143 11.61 17.68 -14.95
CA LEU A 143 11.14 16.80 -16.02
C LEU A 143 9.65 17.01 -16.35
N ALA A 144 8.82 17.26 -15.34
CA ALA A 144 7.38 17.47 -15.52
C ALA A 144 7.08 18.85 -16.14
N TYR A 145 7.85 19.88 -15.78
CA TYR A 145 7.65 21.28 -16.22
C TYR A 145 8.51 21.67 -17.44
N ARG A 146 8.90 20.71 -18.30
CA ARG A 146 9.91 20.82 -19.39
C ARG A 146 9.79 22.05 -20.31
N GLU A 147 8.62 22.68 -20.45
CA GLU A 147 8.47 23.91 -21.27
C GLU A 147 9.09 25.17 -20.64
N ASN A 148 9.45 25.15 -19.35
CA ASN A 148 9.90 26.35 -18.64
C ASN A 148 11.40 26.48 -18.39
N GLY A 149 12.27 25.60 -18.93
CA GLY A 149 13.74 25.77 -19.02
C GLY A 149 14.57 26.07 -17.75
N SER A 150 13.93 26.41 -16.63
CA SER A 150 14.52 26.96 -15.42
C SER A 150 13.65 26.66 -14.19
N PHE A 151 12.89 25.55 -14.19
CA PHE A 151 12.14 25.15 -13.00
C PHE A 151 13.12 24.92 -11.86
N LYS A 152 12.97 25.69 -10.78
CA LYS A 152 13.74 25.56 -9.55
C LYS A 152 12.75 25.41 -8.41
N ALA A 153 12.83 24.31 -7.67
CA ALA A 153 11.97 24.11 -6.52
C ALA A 153 12.28 25.20 -5.48
N ASP A 154 11.24 25.92 -5.06
CA ASP A 154 11.36 26.98 -4.07
C ASP A 154 11.53 26.44 -2.64
N LYS A 155 11.59 27.37 -1.67
CA LYS A 155 11.68 27.04 -0.26
C LYS A 155 10.44 26.27 0.25
N THR A 156 9.25 26.54 -0.28
CA THR A 156 8.02 25.87 0.16
C THR A 156 8.09 24.37 -0.14
N TRP A 157 8.59 23.94 -1.30
CA TRP A 157 8.84 22.51 -1.55
C TRP A 157 9.77 21.88 -0.51
N LYS A 158 10.84 22.59 -0.14
CA LYS A 158 11.78 22.13 0.90
C LYS A 158 11.09 22.00 2.26
N ASP A 159 10.23 22.96 2.62
CA ASP A 159 9.46 22.94 3.87
C ASP A 159 8.45 21.77 3.89
N LEU A 160 7.79 21.45 2.76
CA LEU A 160 6.90 20.28 2.66
C LEU A 160 7.67 18.96 2.85
N ILE A 161 8.82 18.81 2.19
CA ILE A 161 9.70 17.64 2.36
C ILE A 161 10.22 17.55 3.79
N GLN A 162 10.53 18.69 4.42
CA GLN A 162 10.92 18.72 5.82
C GLN A 162 9.84 18.11 6.72
N VAL A 163 8.58 18.53 6.59
CA VAL A 163 7.48 17.95 7.38
C VAL A 163 7.35 16.45 7.12
N TYR A 164 7.43 16.03 5.86
CA TYR A 164 7.34 14.62 5.48
C TYR A 164 8.41 13.75 6.17
N VAL A 165 9.66 14.20 6.12
CA VAL A 165 10.81 13.49 6.70
C VAL A 165 10.80 13.57 8.23
N GLN A 166 10.51 14.74 8.80
CA GLN A 166 10.59 14.96 10.25
C GLN A 166 9.59 14.16 11.05
N ASN A 167 8.38 14.01 10.51
CA ASN A 167 7.31 13.24 11.16
C ASN A 167 7.24 11.80 10.68
N ARG A 168 8.24 11.32 9.91
CA ARG A 168 8.29 9.97 9.32
C ARG A 168 6.95 9.54 8.71
N LEU A 169 6.34 10.42 7.90
CA LEU A 169 4.96 10.21 7.44
C LEU A 169 4.79 8.93 6.61
N CYS A 170 5.83 8.48 5.89
CA CYS A 170 5.87 7.16 5.24
C CYS A 170 5.53 6.04 6.22
N PHE A 171 6.34 5.93 7.28
CA PHE A 171 6.25 4.87 8.29
C PHE A 171 4.85 4.79 8.88
N HIS A 172 4.29 5.93 9.28
CA HIS A 172 2.95 6.00 9.87
C HIS A 172 1.83 5.72 8.85
N SER A 173 1.97 6.18 7.62
CA SER A 173 0.99 5.89 6.56
C SER A 173 0.94 4.40 6.21
N MET A 174 2.11 3.75 6.11
CA MET A 174 2.20 2.31 5.87
C MET A 174 1.60 1.52 7.05
N ASN A 175 1.85 1.94 8.28
CA ASN A 175 1.24 1.32 9.45
C ASN A 175 -0.29 1.43 9.50
N LEU A 176 -0.88 2.55 9.05
CA LEU A 176 -2.33 2.65 8.86
C LEU A 176 -2.85 1.70 7.77
N GLN A 177 -2.02 1.36 6.78
CA GLN A 177 -2.37 0.38 5.76
C GLN A 177 -2.24 -1.07 6.27
N TYR A 178 -1.19 -1.37 7.03
CA TYR A 178 -0.87 -2.69 7.56
C TYR A 178 -1.82 -3.09 8.69
N TYR A 179 -2.09 -2.19 9.63
CA TYR A 179 -2.86 -2.47 10.84
C TYR A 179 -4.25 -1.83 10.83
N ALA A 180 -4.88 -1.77 9.65
CA ALA A 180 -6.15 -1.09 9.47
C ALA A 180 -7.29 -1.59 10.38
N LYS A 181 -8.21 -0.67 10.75
CA LYS A 181 -9.50 -0.91 11.41
C LYS A 181 -9.48 -1.47 12.84
N LYS A 182 -8.32 -1.57 13.49
CA LYS A 182 -8.25 -2.02 14.89
C LYS A 182 -7.33 -1.10 15.71
N PRO A 183 -7.67 -0.88 17.00
CA PRO A 183 -6.78 -0.18 17.92
C PRO A 183 -5.43 -0.90 17.99
N SER A 184 -4.35 -0.13 17.94
CA SER A 184 -2.98 -0.64 18.05
C SER A 184 -2.00 0.52 18.27
N ILE A 185 -0.83 0.24 18.85
CA ILE A 185 0.24 1.24 18.96
C ILE A 185 0.59 1.87 17.60
N ALA A 186 0.46 1.11 16.51
CA ALA A 186 0.69 1.57 15.15
C ALA A 186 -0.26 2.72 14.75
N ALA A 187 -1.55 2.61 15.06
CA ALA A 187 -2.53 3.64 14.77
C ALA A 187 -2.40 4.84 15.73
N GLU A 188 -2.02 4.60 16.99
CA GLU A 188 -1.80 5.67 17.99
C GLU A 188 -0.66 6.58 17.57
N LEU A 189 0.52 6.01 17.29
CA LEU A 189 1.68 6.79 16.86
C LEU A 189 1.44 7.49 15.52
N ALA A 190 0.65 6.87 14.62
CA ALA A 190 0.27 7.53 13.37
C ALA A 190 -0.62 8.75 13.60
N LYS A 191 -1.59 8.68 14.52
CA LYS A 191 -2.45 9.82 14.91
C LYS A 191 -1.58 11.03 15.29
N ASP A 192 -0.64 10.81 16.20
CA ASP A 192 0.22 11.87 16.74
C ASP A 192 1.12 12.48 15.66
N ALA A 193 1.75 11.63 14.84
CA ALA A 193 2.63 12.08 13.76
C ALA A 193 1.89 12.92 12.70
N PHE A 194 0.67 12.54 12.32
CA PHE A 194 -0.11 13.32 11.35
C PHE A 194 -0.67 14.62 11.95
N ILE A 195 -1.03 14.65 13.24
CA ILE A 195 -1.41 15.89 13.93
C ILE A 195 -0.20 16.83 14.02
N GLN A 196 0.98 16.32 14.38
CA GLN A 196 2.21 17.12 14.42
C GLN A 196 2.56 17.67 13.03
N GLY A 197 2.47 16.85 11.99
CA GLY A 197 2.66 17.27 10.60
C GLY A 197 1.68 18.36 10.18
N TYR A 198 0.40 18.24 10.56
CA TYR A 198 -0.60 19.29 10.35
C TYR A 198 -0.19 20.62 10.99
N HIS A 199 0.20 20.62 12.27
CA HIS A 199 0.61 21.84 12.99
C HIS A 199 1.85 22.50 12.38
N GLN A 200 2.82 21.70 11.92
CA GLN A 200 3.99 22.23 11.23
C GLN A 200 3.61 22.87 9.89
N LEU A 201 2.69 22.27 9.12
CA LEU A 201 2.23 22.83 7.85
C LEU A 201 1.40 24.10 8.05
N THR A 202 0.51 24.15 9.03
CA THR A 202 -0.28 25.37 9.29
C THR A 202 0.58 26.53 9.77
N ALA A 203 1.71 26.27 10.45
CA ALA A 203 2.70 27.30 10.79
C ALA A 203 3.42 27.91 9.57
N LEU A 204 3.32 27.29 8.39
CA LEU A 204 3.80 27.85 7.12
C LEU A 204 2.79 28.78 6.45
N ALA A 205 1.55 28.87 6.97
CA ALA A 205 0.51 29.71 6.39
C ALA A 205 0.99 31.16 6.22
N GLY A 206 0.70 31.76 5.06
CA GLY A 206 1.14 33.11 4.70
C GLY A 206 2.57 33.23 4.16
N LYS A 207 3.38 32.17 4.21
CA LYS A 207 4.74 32.11 3.62
C LYS A 207 4.81 31.29 2.33
N VAL A 208 3.67 30.75 1.91
CA VAL A 208 3.53 29.82 0.78
C VAL A 208 3.46 30.59 -0.53
N GLN A 209 4.30 30.21 -1.49
CA GLN A 209 4.29 30.81 -2.82
C GLN A 209 3.11 30.31 -3.67
N ASN A 210 2.67 31.14 -4.62
CA ASN A 210 1.52 30.85 -5.47
C ASN A 210 1.66 29.57 -6.30
N GLU A 211 2.87 29.15 -6.65
CA GLU A 211 3.12 27.99 -7.51
C GLU A 211 2.96 26.65 -6.77
N VAL A 212 3.16 26.64 -5.46
CA VAL A 212 3.12 25.44 -4.60
C VAL A 212 1.85 25.38 -3.75
N VAL A 213 1.07 26.46 -3.72
CA VAL A 213 -0.08 26.63 -2.82
C VAL A 213 -1.14 25.53 -2.95
N MET A 214 -1.35 24.99 -4.15
CA MET A 214 -2.23 23.85 -4.38
C MET A 214 -1.75 22.60 -3.62
N HIS A 215 -0.47 22.24 -3.78
CA HIS A 215 0.15 21.10 -3.11
C HIS A 215 0.20 21.32 -1.59
N TYR A 216 0.54 22.53 -1.15
CA TYR A 216 0.50 22.90 0.26
C TYR A 216 -0.88 22.67 0.89
N LYS A 217 -1.95 23.24 0.31
CA LYS A 217 -3.31 23.07 0.83
C LYS A 217 -3.71 21.59 0.88
N TYR A 218 -3.33 20.82 -0.13
CA TYR A 218 -3.55 19.37 -0.14
C TYR A 218 -2.79 18.67 1.00
N THR A 219 -1.51 18.97 1.22
CA THR A 219 -0.70 18.33 2.28
C THR A 219 -1.27 18.56 3.68
N VAL A 220 -1.81 19.76 3.95
CA VAL A 220 -2.52 20.07 5.20
C VAL A 220 -3.71 19.14 5.38
N LEU A 221 -4.57 19.03 4.35
CA LEU A 221 -5.75 18.18 4.38
C LEU A 221 -5.40 16.69 4.41
N TRP A 222 -4.31 16.28 3.76
CA TRP A 222 -3.82 14.90 3.80
C TRP A 222 -3.49 14.48 5.23
N CYS A 223 -2.74 15.30 5.95
CA CYS A 223 -2.45 15.08 7.37
C CYS A 223 -3.73 15.00 8.20
N SER A 224 -4.70 15.91 7.98
CA SER A 224 -5.99 15.87 8.69
C SER A 224 -6.80 14.61 8.43
N VAL A 225 -6.90 14.16 7.17
CA VAL A 225 -7.61 12.92 6.80
C VAL A 225 -6.92 11.70 7.40
N LYS A 226 -5.59 11.64 7.38
CA LYS A 226 -4.81 10.54 7.95
C LYS A 226 -4.91 10.49 9.47
N ALA A 227 -4.89 11.64 10.15
CA ALA A 227 -5.13 11.72 11.60
C ALA A 227 -6.53 11.20 11.97
N ASN A 228 -7.58 11.62 11.25
CA ASN A 228 -8.94 11.11 11.48
C ASN A 228 -9.07 9.61 11.16
N THR A 229 -8.36 9.11 10.15
CA THR A 229 -8.29 7.67 9.86
C THR A 229 -7.67 6.91 11.03
N ALA A 230 -6.63 7.46 11.64
CA ALA A 230 -6.00 6.88 12.82
C ALA A 230 -6.94 6.90 14.05
N CYS A 231 -7.67 8.01 14.27
CA CYS A 231 -8.72 8.09 15.29
C CYS A 231 -9.80 7.01 15.11
N ASP A 232 -10.33 6.82 13.90
CA ASP A 232 -11.33 5.78 13.63
C ASP A 232 -10.81 4.38 13.95
N TYR A 233 -9.56 4.08 13.61
CA TYR A 233 -8.96 2.79 13.95
C TYR A 233 -8.83 2.58 15.46
N GLN A 234 -8.50 3.64 16.20
CA GLN A 234 -8.50 3.63 17.67
C GLN A 234 -9.89 3.59 18.30
N LYS A 235 -10.95 3.84 17.52
CA LYS A 235 -12.31 4.10 18.01
C LYS A 235 -12.36 5.35 18.89
N ASP A 236 -11.48 6.31 18.63
CA ASP A 236 -11.43 7.62 19.27
C ASP A 236 -12.40 8.60 18.62
N ILE A 237 -12.68 9.70 19.31
CA ILE A 237 -13.30 10.88 18.72
C ILE A 237 -12.35 11.42 17.63
N LEU A 238 -12.93 11.80 16.47
CA LEU A 238 -12.17 12.37 15.37
C LEU A 238 -11.58 13.72 15.80
N TYR A 239 -10.29 13.92 15.51
CA TYR A 239 -9.59 15.15 15.88
C TYR A 239 -10.08 16.36 15.07
N PHE A 240 -10.35 16.15 13.79
CA PHE A 240 -10.92 17.17 12.90
C PHE A 240 -12.40 16.89 12.65
N PRO A 241 -13.33 17.82 12.94
CA PRO A 241 -14.74 17.65 12.60
C PRO A 241 -14.92 17.38 11.11
N ILE A 242 -15.71 16.37 10.76
CA ILE A 242 -15.86 15.94 9.36
C ILE A 242 -16.46 17.02 8.48
N ASN A 243 -17.42 17.79 8.98
CA ASN A 243 -18.07 18.84 8.21
C ASN A 243 -17.06 19.92 7.79
N ASP A 244 -16.26 20.40 8.75
CA ASP A 244 -15.22 21.41 8.52
C ASP A 244 -14.14 20.89 7.57
N LEU A 245 -13.72 19.64 7.76
CA LEU A 245 -12.71 19.01 6.91
C LEU A 245 -13.22 18.80 5.48
N ALA A 246 -14.48 18.39 5.33
CA ALA A 246 -15.13 18.21 4.04
C ALA A 246 -15.32 19.55 3.33
N GLU A 247 -15.72 20.62 4.04
CA GLU A 247 -15.83 21.97 3.48
C GLU A 247 -14.48 22.46 2.92
N GLN A 248 -13.39 22.26 3.68
CA GLN A 248 -12.05 22.61 3.20
C GLN A 248 -11.62 21.78 1.99
N CYS A 249 -11.93 20.48 1.96
CA CYS A 249 -11.68 19.63 0.80
C CYS A 249 -12.48 20.09 -0.43
N GLN A 250 -13.76 20.42 -0.25
CA GLN A 250 -14.61 20.96 -1.31
C GLN A 250 -14.07 22.30 -1.83
N GLN A 251 -13.62 23.18 -0.94
CA GLN A 251 -13.02 24.45 -1.32
C GLN A 251 -11.77 24.24 -2.19
N LEU A 252 -10.89 23.31 -1.81
CA LEU A 252 -9.74 22.93 -2.63
C LEU A 252 -10.19 22.43 -4.03
N CYS A 253 -11.23 21.61 -4.09
CA CYS A 253 -11.77 21.11 -5.37
C CYS A 253 -12.35 22.24 -6.25
N ARG A 254 -13.01 23.24 -5.65
CA ARG A 254 -13.57 24.40 -6.37
C ARG A 254 -12.47 25.31 -6.93
N GLU A 255 -11.43 25.55 -6.13
CA GLU A 255 -10.27 26.36 -6.52
C GLU A 255 -9.45 25.70 -7.63
N TYR A 256 -9.21 24.38 -7.54
CA TYR A 256 -8.38 23.63 -8.47
C TYR A 256 -9.18 22.51 -9.15
N LYS A 257 -10.06 22.89 -10.09
CA LYS A 257 -11.01 21.97 -10.75
C LYS A 257 -10.36 20.74 -11.42
N GLY A 258 -9.12 20.89 -11.91
CA GLY A 258 -8.34 19.83 -12.56
C GLY A 258 -7.52 18.95 -11.59
N PHE A 259 -7.61 19.19 -10.29
CA PHE A 259 -6.83 18.47 -9.29
C PHE A 259 -7.60 17.25 -8.77
N THR A 260 -7.66 16.18 -9.58
CA THR A 260 -8.48 14.99 -9.31
C THR A 260 -8.16 14.33 -7.97
N ASN A 261 -6.90 14.36 -7.50
CA ASN A 261 -6.55 13.83 -6.18
C ASN A 261 -7.22 14.56 -5.01
N ALA A 262 -7.51 15.87 -5.12
CA ALA A 262 -8.26 16.58 -4.09
C ALA A 262 -9.69 16.04 -3.94
N LYS A 263 -10.32 15.61 -5.05
CA LYS A 263 -11.67 15.00 -5.03
C LYS A 263 -11.63 13.60 -4.42
N ILE A 264 -10.56 12.85 -4.67
CA ILE A 264 -10.32 11.57 -3.98
C ILE A 264 -10.16 11.80 -2.48
N LEU A 265 -9.39 12.82 -2.08
CA LEU A 265 -9.19 13.18 -0.68
C LEU A 265 -10.52 13.55 0.01
N LEU A 266 -11.41 14.26 -0.70
CA LEU A 266 -12.78 14.51 -0.24
C LEU A 266 -13.57 13.21 0.00
N GLY A 267 -13.50 12.24 -0.91
CA GLY A 267 -14.13 10.94 -0.66
C GLY A 267 -13.53 10.21 0.55
N MET A 268 -12.20 10.27 0.69
CA MET A 268 -11.49 9.66 1.81
C MET A 268 -11.79 10.35 3.16
N CYS A 269 -12.08 11.66 3.20
CA CYS A 269 -12.33 12.37 4.45
C CYS A 269 -13.61 11.90 5.15
N TYR A 270 -14.56 11.32 4.40
CA TYR A 270 -15.79 10.74 4.94
C TYR A 270 -15.62 9.29 5.42
N GLU A 271 -14.54 8.60 5.04
CA GLU A 271 -14.34 7.19 5.39
C GLU A 271 -14.41 6.93 6.91
N PRO A 272 -13.84 7.78 7.80
CA PRO A 272 -13.93 7.60 9.25
C PRO A 272 -15.36 7.69 9.83
N SER A 273 -16.34 8.20 9.08
CA SER A 273 -17.73 8.31 9.54
C SER A 273 -18.61 7.20 8.99
N ARG A 274 -19.40 6.60 9.89
CA ARG A 274 -20.46 5.65 9.50
C ARG A 274 -21.67 6.35 8.87
N GLY A 275 -21.92 7.61 9.23
CA GLY A 275 -23.06 8.39 8.74
C GLY A 275 -22.84 9.01 7.36
N SER A 276 -21.59 9.11 6.90
CA SER A 276 -21.20 9.86 5.69
C SER A 276 -20.93 8.97 4.47
N GLY A 277 -21.50 7.77 4.46
CA GLY A 277 -21.23 6.77 3.42
C GLY A 277 -21.72 7.20 2.03
N ASN A 278 -22.85 7.90 1.95
CA ASN A 278 -23.40 8.37 0.68
C ASN A 278 -22.55 9.50 0.09
N GLU A 279 -22.07 10.42 0.93
CA GLU A 279 -21.21 11.54 0.56
C GLU A 279 -19.87 11.04 0.03
N ALA A 280 -19.30 10.00 0.66
CA ALA A 280 -18.11 9.32 0.16
C ALA A 280 -18.35 8.74 -1.25
N LEU A 281 -19.46 8.01 -1.45
CA LEU A 281 -19.83 7.43 -2.73
C LEU A 281 -20.06 8.50 -3.82
N MET A 282 -20.73 9.60 -3.49
CA MET A 282 -20.94 10.71 -4.42
C MET A 282 -19.62 11.37 -4.84
N ALA A 283 -18.71 11.59 -3.89
CA ALA A 283 -17.39 12.12 -4.19
C ALA A 283 -16.60 11.18 -5.11
N PHE A 284 -16.59 9.87 -4.83
CA PHE A 284 -15.91 8.88 -5.66
C PHE A 284 -16.55 8.72 -7.05
N ASP A 285 -17.87 8.71 -7.17
CA ASP A 285 -18.57 8.65 -8.47
C ASP A 285 -18.21 9.86 -9.35
N SER A 286 -18.11 11.05 -8.75
CA SER A 286 -17.69 12.26 -9.49
C SER A 286 -16.28 12.14 -10.06
N VAL A 287 -15.36 11.50 -9.32
CA VAL A 287 -13.98 11.26 -9.76
C VAL A 287 -13.93 10.27 -10.91
N LEU A 288 -14.70 9.18 -10.83
CA LEU A 288 -14.67 8.12 -11.84
C LEU A 288 -15.13 8.60 -13.22
N LYS A 289 -16.06 9.55 -13.28
CA LYS A 289 -16.49 10.20 -14.53
C LYS A 289 -15.35 10.97 -15.22
N GLU A 290 -14.33 11.39 -14.47
CA GLU A 290 -13.17 12.11 -14.99
C GLU A 290 -11.99 11.17 -15.32
N MET A 291 -11.88 10.03 -14.62
CA MET A 291 -10.74 9.12 -14.72
C MET A 291 -10.78 8.15 -15.92
N ASN A 292 -11.92 7.97 -16.58
CA ASN A 292 -12.11 7.03 -17.69
C ASN A 292 -11.52 5.63 -17.40
N GLU A 293 -10.72 5.07 -18.32
CA GLU A 293 -10.05 3.76 -18.19
C GLU A 293 -8.72 3.80 -17.43
N SER A 294 -8.40 4.91 -16.75
CA SER A 294 -7.12 5.06 -16.05
C SER A 294 -6.92 3.98 -14.97
N CYS A 295 -5.69 3.49 -14.83
CA CYS A 295 -5.31 2.55 -13.76
C CYS A 295 -5.53 3.13 -12.35
N PHE A 296 -5.54 4.46 -12.19
CA PHE A 296 -5.78 5.13 -10.91
C PHE A 296 -7.22 4.92 -10.40
N ALA A 297 -8.17 4.67 -11.31
CA ALA A 297 -9.57 4.38 -10.95
C ALA A 297 -9.71 3.09 -10.13
N SER A 298 -8.74 2.17 -10.20
CA SER A 298 -8.75 0.90 -9.45
C SER A 298 -8.92 1.12 -7.94
N ALA A 299 -8.18 2.08 -7.35
CA ALA A 299 -8.27 2.37 -5.93
C ALA A 299 -9.64 2.97 -5.54
N VAL A 300 -10.18 3.84 -6.39
CA VAL A 300 -11.48 4.48 -6.19
C VAL A 300 -12.60 3.45 -6.22
N TYR A 301 -12.61 2.57 -7.22
CA TYR A 301 -13.55 1.44 -7.28
C TYR A 301 -13.43 0.53 -6.05
N TYR A 302 -12.21 0.23 -5.60
CA TYR A 302 -12.02 -0.59 -4.39
C TYR A 302 -12.62 0.08 -3.13
N TRP A 303 -12.44 1.40 -2.96
CA TRP A 303 -13.03 2.15 -1.85
C TRP A 303 -14.56 2.21 -1.93
N MET A 304 -15.13 2.41 -3.12
CA MET A 304 -16.58 2.33 -3.32
C MET A 304 -17.12 0.94 -2.98
N GLY A 305 -16.45 -0.13 -3.42
CA GLY A 305 -16.83 -1.49 -3.09
C GLY A 305 -16.85 -1.74 -1.57
N LYS A 306 -15.82 -1.28 -0.87
CA LYS A 306 -15.76 -1.31 0.61
C LYS A 306 -16.91 -0.54 1.26
N ARG A 307 -17.35 0.57 0.67
CA ARG A 307 -18.49 1.33 1.19
C ARG A 307 -19.79 0.61 0.96
N PHE A 308 -19.99 0.03 -0.22
CA PHE A 308 -21.17 -0.79 -0.49
C PHE A 308 -21.33 -1.96 0.49
N GLU A 309 -20.24 -2.56 0.99
CA GLU A 309 -20.30 -3.61 2.04
C GLU A 309 -20.96 -3.17 3.36
N THR A 310 -21.07 -1.86 3.62
CA THR A 310 -21.69 -1.33 4.83
C THR A 310 -23.20 -1.13 4.70
N PHE A 311 -23.75 -1.24 3.49
CA PHE A 311 -25.16 -1.09 3.21
C PHE A 311 -25.80 -2.47 2.98
N SER A 312 -26.94 -2.72 3.61
CA SER A 312 -27.70 -3.95 3.40
C SER A 312 -28.22 -4.04 1.95
N GLY A 313 -28.07 -5.20 1.30
CA GLY A 313 -28.58 -5.44 -0.05
C GLY A 313 -27.71 -4.87 -1.19
N LYS A 314 -26.48 -4.42 -0.88
CA LYS A 314 -25.54 -3.80 -1.83
C LYS A 314 -24.38 -4.71 -2.23
N GLU A 315 -24.51 -6.01 -2.03
CA GLU A 315 -23.48 -7.01 -2.34
C GLU A 315 -23.14 -7.04 -3.84
N LYS A 316 -24.15 -6.89 -4.71
CA LYS A 316 -23.94 -6.81 -6.17
C LYS A 316 -23.20 -5.55 -6.60
N ASP A 317 -23.49 -4.41 -5.97
CA ASP A 317 -22.82 -3.13 -6.23
C ASP A 317 -21.35 -3.22 -5.78
N ALA A 318 -21.09 -3.81 -4.60
CA ALA A 318 -19.74 -4.07 -4.12
C ALA A 318 -18.96 -5.00 -5.06
N ALA A 319 -19.56 -6.11 -5.51
CA ALA A 319 -18.95 -7.06 -6.44
C ALA A 319 -18.57 -6.38 -7.78
N LYS A 320 -19.48 -5.58 -8.34
CA LYS A 320 -19.24 -4.80 -9.56
C LYS A 320 -18.05 -3.86 -9.39
N CYS A 321 -17.98 -3.14 -8.27
CA CYS A 321 -16.84 -2.29 -7.95
C CYS A 321 -15.52 -3.07 -7.89
N TYR A 322 -15.47 -4.22 -7.22
CA TYR A 322 -14.22 -5.01 -7.15
C TYR A 322 -13.80 -5.58 -8.50
N LYS A 323 -14.75 -5.97 -9.35
CA LYS A 323 -14.46 -6.39 -10.73
C LYS A 323 -13.85 -5.24 -11.54
N LEU A 324 -14.50 -4.07 -11.53
CA LEU A 324 -13.98 -2.87 -12.20
C LEU A 324 -12.62 -2.45 -11.64
N ALA A 325 -12.40 -2.56 -10.32
CA ALA A 325 -11.10 -2.30 -9.72
C ALA A 325 -10.01 -3.22 -10.29
N ASN A 326 -10.32 -4.51 -10.45
CA ASN A 326 -9.39 -5.50 -10.97
C ASN A 326 -9.10 -5.30 -12.47
N GLU A 327 -10.13 -5.01 -13.27
CA GLU A 327 -9.99 -4.70 -14.71
C GLU A 327 -9.10 -3.49 -14.98
N ARG A 328 -9.06 -2.51 -14.06
CA ARG A 328 -8.21 -1.32 -14.20
C ARG A 328 -6.80 -1.54 -13.70
N LYS A 329 -6.65 -2.30 -12.62
CA LYS A 329 -5.35 -2.74 -12.11
C LYS A 329 -5.52 -3.92 -11.18
N GLU A 330 -4.87 -5.03 -11.52
CA GLU A 330 -4.87 -6.21 -10.67
C GLU A 330 -4.16 -5.94 -9.35
N LYS A 331 -4.79 -6.38 -8.25
CA LYS A 331 -4.21 -6.34 -6.90
C LYS A 331 -4.73 -7.52 -6.11
N PHE A 332 -3.89 -8.13 -5.27
CA PHE A 332 -4.31 -9.25 -4.42
C PHE A 332 -5.52 -8.94 -3.53
N ARG A 333 -5.70 -7.67 -3.13
CA ARG A 333 -6.89 -7.24 -2.35
C ARG A 333 -8.18 -7.36 -3.17
N ASN A 334 -8.13 -7.08 -4.47
CA ASN A 334 -9.28 -7.19 -5.37
C ASN A 334 -9.63 -8.67 -5.55
N TYR A 335 -8.62 -9.51 -5.84
CA TYR A 335 -8.79 -10.96 -5.91
C TYR A 335 -9.40 -11.55 -4.65
N PHE A 336 -8.92 -11.13 -3.48
CA PHE A 336 -9.44 -11.65 -2.21
C PHE A 336 -10.93 -11.34 -2.04
N LYS A 337 -11.35 -10.12 -2.37
CA LYS A 337 -12.76 -9.71 -2.29
C LYS A 337 -13.63 -10.51 -3.26
N LEU A 338 -13.19 -10.66 -4.50
CA LEU A 338 -13.86 -11.48 -5.51
C LEU A 338 -13.94 -12.96 -5.08
N ALA A 339 -12.85 -13.54 -4.58
CA ALA A 339 -12.78 -14.92 -4.12
C ALA A 339 -13.76 -15.19 -2.95
N VAL A 340 -13.87 -14.26 -2.00
CA VAL A 340 -14.84 -14.38 -0.90
C VAL A 340 -16.28 -14.33 -1.42
N ILE A 341 -16.57 -13.51 -2.43
CA ILE A 341 -17.89 -13.44 -3.07
C ILE A 341 -18.22 -14.77 -3.77
N GLU A 342 -17.31 -15.29 -4.60
CA GLU A 342 -17.48 -16.59 -5.27
C GLU A 342 -17.70 -17.73 -4.26
N ARG A 343 -16.91 -17.76 -3.18
CA ARG A 343 -17.07 -18.72 -2.08
C ARG A 343 -18.45 -18.63 -1.44
N ASN A 344 -18.94 -17.41 -1.18
CA ASN A 344 -20.26 -17.22 -0.56
C ASN A 344 -21.40 -17.66 -1.48
N GLN A 345 -21.19 -17.63 -2.80
CA GLN A 345 -22.12 -18.11 -3.81
C GLN A 345 -22.03 -19.62 -4.05
N GLY A 346 -21.06 -20.31 -3.41
CA GLY A 346 -20.83 -21.74 -3.58
C GLY A 346 -19.94 -22.10 -4.77
N ASN A 347 -19.41 -21.10 -5.49
CA ASN A 347 -18.48 -21.30 -6.62
C ASN A 347 -17.06 -21.55 -6.09
N TYR A 348 -16.87 -22.71 -5.45
CA TYR A 348 -15.64 -23.02 -4.72
C TYR A 348 -14.41 -23.14 -5.61
N GLU A 349 -14.54 -23.72 -6.81
CA GLU A 349 -13.44 -23.81 -7.77
C GLU A 349 -12.95 -22.42 -8.15
N LYS A 350 -13.86 -21.51 -8.50
CA LYS A 350 -13.48 -20.14 -8.89
C LYS A 350 -12.87 -19.35 -7.74
N ALA A 351 -13.39 -19.55 -6.52
CA ALA A 351 -12.82 -18.96 -5.33
C ALA A 351 -11.37 -19.43 -5.09
N ILE A 352 -11.10 -20.73 -5.28
CA ILE A 352 -9.76 -21.31 -5.15
C ILE A 352 -8.81 -20.71 -6.21
N GLU A 353 -9.21 -20.62 -7.48
CA GLU A 353 -8.37 -20.00 -8.53
C GLU A 353 -7.96 -18.56 -8.17
N LEU A 354 -8.91 -17.75 -7.68
CA LEU A 354 -8.64 -16.37 -7.29
C LEU A 354 -7.74 -16.29 -6.05
N PHE A 355 -7.86 -17.26 -5.14
CA PHE A 355 -6.97 -17.37 -3.99
C PHE A 355 -5.56 -17.81 -4.37
N ASP A 356 -5.42 -18.72 -5.33
CA ASP A 356 -4.13 -19.18 -5.86
C ASP A 356 -3.40 -18.02 -6.55
N ALA A 357 -4.09 -17.23 -7.37
CA ALA A 357 -3.51 -16.02 -7.98
C ALA A 357 -2.96 -15.00 -6.96
N ILE A 358 -3.46 -15.01 -5.71
CA ILE A 358 -2.87 -14.19 -4.63
C ILE A 358 -1.58 -14.81 -4.14
N LEU A 359 -1.55 -16.12 -3.91
CA LEU A 359 -0.37 -16.82 -3.42
C LEU A 359 0.76 -16.77 -4.45
N ASP A 360 0.46 -16.92 -5.74
CA ASP A 360 1.43 -16.83 -6.83
C ASP A 360 2.13 -15.46 -6.83
N LYS A 361 1.37 -14.37 -6.65
CA LYS A 361 1.92 -13.00 -6.54
C LYS A 361 2.73 -12.77 -5.25
N LEU A 362 2.57 -13.62 -4.25
CA LEU A 362 3.29 -13.53 -2.97
C LEU A 362 4.44 -14.53 -2.85
N GLU A 363 4.49 -15.55 -3.72
CA GLU A 363 5.41 -16.70 -3.64
C GLU A 363 6.85 -16.23 -3.45
N ARG A 364 7.36 -15.40 -4.38
CA ARG A 364 8.73 -14.89 -4.31
C ARG A 364 9.01 -14.10 -3.03
N LYS A 365 8.05 -13.30 -2.56
CA LYS A 365 8.20 -12.49 -1.33
C LYS A 365 8.21 -13.37 -0.08
N LEU A 366 7.43 -14.45 -0.08
CA LEU A 366 7.42 -15.45 1.00
C LEU A 366 8.73 -16.24 1.01
N ASP A 367 9.23 -16.68 -0.15
CA ASP A 367 10.53 -17.37 -0.28
C ASP A 367 11.70 -16.51 0.23
N MET A 368 11.65 -15.21 -0.05
CA MET A 368 12.66 -14.25 0.42
C MET A 368 12.48 -13.88 1.91
N HIS A 369 11.41 -14.35 2.57
CA HIS A 369 10.94 -13.90 3.88
C HIS A 369 10.81 -12.36 3.96
N PHE A 370 10.40 -11.73 2.86
CA PHE A 370 10.35 -10.28 2.67
C PHE A 370 8.94 -9.75 2.35
N ALA A 371 7.90 -10.56 2.55
CA ALA A 371 6.52 -10.11 2.52
C ALA A 371 6.25 -9.08 3.64
N ASP A 372 5.52 -8.03 3.32
CA ASP A 372 5.12 -7.01 4.28
C ASP A 372 4.03 -7.54 5.24
N PRO A 373 3.71 -6.82 6.35
CA PRO A 373 2.73 -7.30 7.32
C PRO A 373 1.33 -7.58 6.73
N LEU A 374 0.93 -6.78 5.75
CA LEU A 374 -0.36 -6.92 5.08
C LEU A 374 -0.35 -8.12 4.14
N GLU A 375 0.72 -8.33 3.39
CA GLU A 375 0.91 -9.49 2.51
C GLU A 375 0.87 -10.79 3.33
N LEU A 376 1.55 -10.83 4.49
CA LEU A 376 1.46 -11.95 5.44
C LEU A 376 0.02 -12.14 5.98
N GLU A 377 -0.68 -11.06 6.34
CA GLU A 377 -2.09 -11.13 6.77
C GLU A 377 -2.97 -11.74 5.66
N TYR A 378 -2.73 -11.39 4.39
CA TYR A 378 -3.48 -11.93 3.26
C TYR A 378 -3.12 -13.38 2.96
N ALA A 379 -1.85 -13.77 2.98
CA ALA A 379 -1.44 -15.17 2.86
C ALA A 379 -2.13 -16.04 3.92
N PHE A 380 -2.12 -15.61 5.18
CA PHE A 380 -2.84 -16.27 6.27
C PHE A 380 -4.34 -16.42 5.99
N LYS A 381 -4.99 -15.33 5.55
CA LYS A 381 -6.42 -15.35 5.23
C LYS A 381 -6.71 -16.29 4.09
N VAL A 382 -5.92 -16.26 3.03
CA VAL A 382 -6.08 -17.13 1.86
C VAL A 382 -6.00 -18.60 2.28
N TYR A 383 -4.97 -19.00 3.02
CA TYR A 383 -4.85 -20.36 3.54
C TYR A 383 -6.05 -20.74 4.41
N SER A 384 -6.49 -19.85 5.30
CA SER A 384 -7.68 -20.06 6.14
C SER A 384 -8.96 -20.24 5.32
N GLN A 385 -9.13 -19.46 4.25
CA GLN A 385 -10.28 -19.54 3.35
C GLN A 385 -10.29 -20.83 2.54
N LYS A 386 -9.14 -21.20 1.96
CA LYS A 386 -8.97 -22.47 1.24
C LYS A 386 -9.18 -23.67 2.16
N CYS A 387 -8.66 -23.63 3.39
CA CYS A 387 -8.87 -24.65 4.43
C CYS A 387 -10.37 -24.86 4.68
N TYR A 388 -11.13 -23.77 4.85
CA TYR A 388 -12.58 -23.82 4.98
C TYR A 388 -13.26 -24.44 3.75
N ILE A 389 -12.93 -23.99 2.54
CA ILE A 389 -13.51 -24.51 1.30
C ILE A 389 -13.25 -26.01 1.16
N TYR A 390 -12.01 -26.46 1.32
CA TYR A 390 -11.65 -27.86 1.20
C TYR A 390 -12.36 -28.75 2.22
N SER A 391 -12.64 -28.23 3.42
CA SER A 391 -13.46 -28.93 4.41
C SER A 391 -14.91 -29.11 3.91
N ARG A 392 -15.49 -28.08 3.30
CA ARG A 392 -16.86 -28.13 2.73
C ARG A 392 -17.00 -29.14 1.59
N ILE A 393 -15.94 -29.37 0.82
CA ILE A 393 -15.91 -30.36 -0.28
C ILE A 393 -15.22 -31.68 0.10
N ASN A 394 -15.00 -31.93 1.39
CA ASN A 394 -14.42 -33.16 1.95
C ASN A 394 -13.06 -33.57 1.34
N ARG A 395 -12.18 -32.60 1.08
CA ARG A 395 -10.80 -32.81 0.59
C ARG A 395 -9.81 -32.75 1.77
N TYR A 396 -9.80 -33.80 2.59
CA TYR A 396 -9.07 -33.83 3.87
C TYR A 396 -7.57 -33.52 3.77
N GLU A 397 -6.87 -34.07 2.78
CA GLU A 397 -5.44 -33.79 2.56
C GLU A 397 -5.19 -32.29 2.35
N LYS A 398 -6.03 -31.63 1.56
CA LYS A 398 -5.94 -30.20 1.29
C LYS A 398 -6.35 -29.35 2.51
N VAL A 399 -7.27 -29.83 3.36
CA VAL A 399 -7.57 -29.15 4.63
C VAL A 399 -6.33 -29.11 5.53
N ILE A 400 -5.63 -30.25 5.63
CA ILE A 400 -4.39 -30.37 6.41
C ILE A 400 -3.33 -29.42 5.85
N GLU A 401 -3.05 -29.49 4.54
CA GLU A 401 -2.06 -28.63 3.88
C GLU A 401 -2.32 -27.13 4.13
N MET A 402 -3.56 -26.68 3.92
CA MET A 402 -3.91 -25.27 4.08
C MET A 402 -3.96 -24.84 5.55
N GLY A 403 -4.41 -25.72 6.45
CA GLY A 403 -4.43 -25.45 7.89
C GLY A 403 -3.01 -25.26 8.45
N GLU A 404 -2.10 -26.15 8.09
CA GLU A 404 -0.68 -26.07 8.47
C GLU A 404 0.01 -24.84 7.87
N ASN A 405 -0.30 -24.48 6.62
CA ASN A 405 0.24 -23.26 6.02
C ASN A 405 -0.23 -22.00 6.77
N ALA A 406 -1.49 -21.93 7.20
CA ALA A 406 -1.99 -20.82 8.00
C ALA A 406 -1.29 -20.73 9.37
N ILE A 407 -1.07 -21.87 10.03
CA ILE A 407 -0.31 -21.97 11.28
C ILE A 407 1.14 -21.49 11.07
N ARG A 408 1.81 -21.97 10.02
CA ARG A 408 3.19 -21.60 9.69
C ARG A 408 3.36 -20.09 9.49
N ILE A 409 2.40 -19.42 8.83
CA ILE A 409 2.46 -17.96 8.67
C ILE A 409 2.53 -17.27 10.05
N LYS A 410 1.62 -17.64 10.95
CA LYS A 410 1.54 -17.02 12.28
C LYS A 410 2.73 -17.37 13.17
N GLU A 411 3.07 -18.64 13.27
CA GLU A 411 4.03 -19.13 14.28
C GLU A 411 5.49 -19.04 13.83
N LYS A 412 5.75 -18.92 12.52
CA LYS A 412 7.11 -18.95 11.97
C LYS A 412 7.44 -17.78 11.06
N GLU A 413 6.61 -17.48 10.07
CA GLU A 413 6.98 -16.51 9.03
C GLU A 413 7.03 -15.07 9.55
N ILE A 414 6.10 -14.68 10.44
CA ILE A 414 6.13 -13.34 11.06
C ILE A 414 7.42 -13.14 11.87
N GLY A 415 7.72 -14.07 12.78
CA GLY A 415 8.91 -14.00 13.63
C GLY A 415 10.23 -13.99 12.86
N ASN A 416 10.30 -14.66 11.71
CA ASN A 416 11.49 -14.75 10.87
C ASN A 416 11.54 -13.71 9.74
N SER A 417 10.55 -12.82 9.62
CA SER A 417 10.45 -11.88 8.51
C SER A 417 11.64 -10.89 8.48
N LYS A 418 12.33 -10.86 7.33
CA LYS A 418 13.33 -9.85 6.99
C LYS A 418 12.71 -8.48 6.81
N TYR A 419 11.46 -8.41 6.32
CA TYR A 419 10.74 -7.14 6.20
C TYR A 419 10.58 -6.49 7.57
N PHE A 420 10.14 -7.25 8.58
CA PHE A 420 9.98 -6.72 9.93
C PHE A 420 11.31 -6.27 10.55
N ASN A 421 12.39 -7.02 10.34
CA ASN A 421 13.73 -6.64 10.79
C ASN A 421 14.15 -5.28 10.22
N LEU A 422 13.99 -5.09 8.91
CA LEU A 422 14.45 -3.90 8.21
C LEU A 422 13.55 -2.68 8.46
N PHE A 423 12.22 -2.85 8.43
CA PHE A 423 11.28 -1.72 8.51
C PHE A 423 11.04 -1.22 9.95
N TYR A 424 11.01 -2.12 10.94
CA TYR A 424 10.73 -1.75 12.33
C TYR A 424 11.98 -1.71 13.20
N GLY A 425 13.09 -2.31 12.76
CA GLY A 425 14.34 -2.38 13.52
C GLY A 425 14.11 -2.87 14.95
N LYS A 426 14.47 -2.03 15.93
CA LYS A 426 14.31 -2.32 17.36
C LYS A 426 12.86 -2.56 17.80
N GLN A 427 11.87 -2.07 17.04
CA GLN A 427 10.45 -2.23 17.35
C GLN A 427 9.81 -3.46 16.70
N LYS A 428 10.60 -4.31 16.02
CA LYS A 428 10.10 -5.50 15.32
C LYS A 428 9.13 -6.33 16.16
N MET A 429 9.49 -6.64 17.42
CA MET A 429 8.68 -7.52 18.26
C MET A 429 7.31 -6.90 18.52
N THR A 430 7.27 -5.62 18.85
CA THR A 430 6.02 -4.88 19.08
C THR A 430 5.08 -4.97 17.89
N TYR A 431 5.56 -4.68 16.68
CA TYR A 431 4.71 -4.70 15.49
C TYR A 431 4.36 -6.13 15.03
N SER A 432 5.26 -7.10 15.24
CA SER A 432 5.00 -8.51 14.95
C SER A 432 3.84 -9.03 15.81
N ASN A 433 3.85 -8.71 17.10
CA ASN A 433 2.78 -9.08 18.03
C ASN A 433 1.44 -8.47 17.62
N VAL A 434 1.41 -7.21 17.18
CA VAL A 434 0.19 -6.58 16.66
C VAL A 434 -0.36 -7.34 15.46
N LEU A 435 0.49 -7.85 14.55
CA LEU A 435 0.03 -8.69 13.45
C LEU A 435 -0.50 -10.04 13.96
N GLU A 436 0.27 -10.73 14.81
CA GLU A 436 -0.08 -12.05 15.33
C GLU A 436 -1.42 -12.07 16.07
N GLU A 437 -1.72 -11.06 16.88
CA GLU A 437 -3.00 -10.89 17.58
C GLU A 437 -4.20 -10.78 16.62
N ARG A 438 -3.96 -10.30 15.39
CA ARG A 438 -5.01 -10.19 14.36
C ARG A 438 -5.31 -11.53 13.72
N LEU A 439 -4.36 -12.46 13.71
CA LEU A 439 -4.47 -13.76 13.04
C LEU A 439 -5.07 -14.81 13.99
N LYS A 440 -6.32 -15.20 13.77
CA LYS A 440 -7.04 -16.16 14.62
C LYS A 440 -6.95 -17.58 14.07
N LEU A 441 -6.30 -18.48 14.81
CA LEU A 441 -6.15 -19.89 14.43
C LEU A 441 -7.32 -20.78 14.84
N SER A 442 -8.30 -20.27 15.58
CA SER A 442 -9.44 -21.08 16.07
C SER A 442 -10.19 -21.81 14.95
N THR A 443 -10.33 -21.20 13.77
CA THR A 443 -10.98 -21.88 12.63
C THR A 443 -10.09 -22.97 12.06
N ALA A 444 -8.79 -22.72 11.88
CA ALA A 444 -7.85 -23.72 11.35
C ALA A 444 -7.76 -24.92 12.28
N TYR A 445 -7.56 -24.71 13.58
CA TYR A 445 -7.48 -25.79 14.58
C TYR A 445 -8.76 -26.62 14.63
N ARG A 446 -9.94 -25.99 14.61
CA ARG A 446 -11.21 -26.72 14.58
C ARG A 446 -11.33 -27.61 13.33
N LEU A 447 -11.01 -27.07 12.16
CA LEU A 447 -11.11 -27.81 10.90
C LEU A 447 -10.10 -28.95 10.81
N LEU A 448 -8.88 -28.76 11.34
CA LEU A 448 -7.88 -29.81 11.44
C LEU A 448 -8.33 -30.92 12.40
N MET A 449 -8.83 -30.57 13.58
CA MET A 449 -9.41 -31.51 14.54
C MET A 449 -10.54 -32.35 13.90
N GLU A 450 -11.51 -31.70 13.26
CA GLU A 450 -12.62 -32.39 12.56
C GLU A 450 -12.12 -33.31 11.43
N THR A 451 -11.09 -32.87 10.70
CA THR A 451 -10.48 -33.65 9.62
C THR A 451 -9.78 -34.90 10.16
N TYR A 452 -8.95 -34.76 11.20
CA TYR A 452 -8.25 -35.90 11.79
C TYR A 452 -9.20 -36.89 12.50
N ARG A 453 -10.30 -36.41 13.08
CA ARG A 453 -11.40 -37.27 13.54
C ARG A 453 -11.96 -38.11 12.39
N GLY A 454 -12.25 -37.48 11.25
CA GLY A 454 -12.74 -38.18 10.05
C GLY A 454 -11.76 -39.22 9.52
N LEU A 455 -10.45 -38.94 9.61
CA LEU A 455 -9.36 -39.87 9.26
C LEU A 455 -9.07 -40.92 10.34
N ARG A 456 -9.77 -40.90 11.48
CA ARG A 456 -9.55 -41.78 12.64
C ARG A 456 -8.14 -41.68 13.24
N ASN A 457 -7.47 -40.54 13.07
CA ASN A 457 -6.19 -40.25 13.70
C ASN A 457 -6.43 -39.56 15.06
N LYS A 458 -6.60 -40.37 16.11
CA LYS A 458 -6.92 -39.88 17.46
C LYS A 458 -5.83 -38.98 18.06
N GLU A 459 -4.56 -39.28 17.79
CA GLU A 459 -3.44 -38.50 18.32
C GLU A 459 -3.50 -37.05 17.82
N LYS A 460 -3.60 -36.89 16.49
CA LYS A 460 -3.70 -35.56 15.88
C LYS A 460 -5.03 -34.87 16.20
N GLU A 461 -6.13 -35.61 16.28
CA GLU A 461 -7.41 -35.05 16.74
C GLU A 461 -7.26 -34.41 18.13
N MET A 462 -6.68 -35.13 19.09
CA MET A 462 -6.46 -34.60 20.45
C MET A 462 -5.52 -33.40 20.45
N GLU A 463 -4.42 -33.43 19.69
CA GLU A 463 -3.49 -32.31 19.57
C GLU A 463 -4.20 -31.02 19.13
N TYR A 464 -4.97 -31.07 18.04
CA TYR A 464 -5.67 -29.87 17.56
C TYR A 464 -6.88 -29.50 18.41
N MET A 465 -7.48 -30.46 19.13
CA MET A 465 -8.51 -30.17 20.12
C MET A 465 -7.93 -29.32 21.26
N GLU A 466 -6.77 -29.69 21.81
CA GLU A 466 -6.09 -28.92 22.86
C GLU A 466 -5.66 -27.53 22.37
N LYS A 467 -5.09 -27.45 21.16
CA LYS A 467 -4.74 -26.16 20.52
C LYS A 467 -5.96 -25.28 20.26
N TRP A 468 -7.09 -25.88 19.89
CA TRP A 468 -8.32 -25.13 19.67
C TRP A 468 -8.87 -24.56 20.98
N LYS A 469 -8.93 -25.39 22.02
CA LYS A 469 -9.35 -25.03 23.38
C LYS A 469 -8.51 -23.88 23.96
N SER A 470 -7.19 -23.95 23.81
CA SER A 470 -6.29 -22.91 24.33
C SER A 470 -6.51 -21.52 23.71
N VAL A 471 -7.04 -21.45 22.48
CA VAL A 471 -7.30 -20.18 21.79
C VAL A 471 -8.77 -19.71 21.86
N THR A 472 -9.70 -20.58 22.26
CA THR A 472 -11.12 -20.24 22.45
C THR A 472 -11.51 -20.04 23.91
N GLY A 473 -10.76 -20.63 24.85
CA GLY A 473 -11.10 -20.63 26.27
C GLY A 473 -12.19 -21.64 26.64
N GLU A 474 -12.49 -22.59 25.75
CA GLU A 474 -13.30 -23.80 25.98
C GLU A 474 -12.42 -24.98 26.39
#